data_AF-A0A1C5GIM3-F1
#
_entry.id   AF-A0A1C5GIM3-F1
#
_cell.length_a   1.000
_cell.length_b   1.000
_cell.length_c   1.000
_cell.angle_alpha   90.00
_cell.angle_beta   90.00
_cell.angle_gamma   90.00
#
_symmetry.space_group_name_H-M   'P 1'
#
loop_
_entity.id
_entity.type
_entity.pdbx_description
1 polymer ?
#
loop_
_entity_poly.entity_id
_entity_poly.type
_entity_poly.pdbx_seq_one_letter_code
_entity_poly.pdbx_strand_id
1 'polypeptide(L)' 'MEILLFLFFLVLLALASAVGLTADSRDSADWKPSDDGRRWRSRPC' A
#
# COMPACT_ATOMS: atom_id res chain seq x y z
N MET A 1 3.10 -1.69 -32.05
CA MET A 1 1.90 -1.11 -31.41
C MET A 1 1.83 -1.39 -29.92
N GLU A 2 2.26 -2.57 -29.43
CA GLU A 2 2.25 -2.90 -27.98
C GLU A 2 3.04 -1.94 -27.09
N ILE A 3 4.22 -1.49 -27.53
CA ILE A 3 5.04 -0.55 -26.73
C ILE A 3 4.29 0.75 -26.45
N LEU A 4 3.54 1.27 -27.42
CA LEU A 4 2.75 2.50 -27.25
C LEU A 4 1.62 2.30 -26.23
N LEU A 5 0.97 1.13 -26.26
CA LEU A 5 -0.06 0.78 -25.28
C LEU A 5 0.53 0.64 -23.87
N PHE A 6 1.71 0.03 -23.75
CA PHE A 6 2.40 -0.10 -22.47
C PHE A 6 2.81 1.26 -21.90
N LEU A 7 3.36 2.16 -22.72
CA LEU A 7 3.69 3.51 -22.31
C LEU A 7 2.44 4.30 -21.90
N PHE A 8 1.35 4.18 -22.65
CA PHE A 8 0.07 4.78 -22.29
C PHE A 8 -0.43 4.29 -20.94
N PHE A 9 -0.36 2.99 -20.67
CA PHE A 9 -0.71 2.41 -19.37
C PHE A 9 0.15 3.00 -18.23
N LEU A 10 1.46 3.12 -18.43
CA LEU A 10 2.35 3.71 -17.42
C LEU A 10 2.03 5.18 -17.14
N VAL A 11 1.68 5.95 -18.18
CA VAL A 11 1.24 7.35 -18.01
C VAL A 11 -0.04 7.43 -17.19
N LEU A 12 -1.03 6.58 -17.48
CA LEU A 12 -2.27 6.52 -16.70
C LEU A 12 -2.00 6.15 -15.23
N LEU A 13 -1.13 5.16 -15.00
CA LEU A 13 -0.75 4.74 -13.66
C LEU A 13 -0.03 5.87 -12.89
N ALA A 14 0.89 6.58 -13.55
CA ALA A 14 1.59 7.72 -12.96
C ALA A 14 0.62 8.85 -12.57
N LEU A 15 -0.36 9.16 -13.45
CA LEU A 15 -1.40 10.15 -13.15
C LEU A 15 -2.28 9.71 -11.97
N ALA A 16 -2.72 8.44 -11.96
CA ALA A 16 -3.51 7.88 -10.86
C ALA A 16 -2.77 7.94 -9.51
N SER A 17 -1.47 7.66 -9.51
CA SER A 17 -0.62 7.81 -8.32
C SER A 17 -0.47 9.28 -7.89
N ALA A 18 -0.22 10.19 -8.84
CA ALA A 18 -0.02 11.61 -8.56
C ALA A 18 -1.27 12.28 -7.97
N VAL A 19 -2.49 11.86 -8.37
CA VAL A 19 -3.74 12.37 -7.80
C VAL A 19 -4.19 11.59 -6.55
N GLY A 20 -3.38 10.65 -6.05
CA GLY A 20 -3.67 9.87 -4.85
C GLY A 20 -4.79 8.83 -5.03
N LEU A 21 -5.15 8.48 -6.28
CA LEU A 21 -6.17 7.46 -6.54
C LEU A 21 -5.72 6.06 -6.08
N THR A 22 -4.41 5.85 -6.02
CA THR A 22 -3.78 4.64 -5.49
C THR A 22 -3.29 4.81 -4.05
N ALA A 23 -3.60 5.93 -3.39
CA ALA A 23 -3.24 6.12 -1.99
C ALA A 23 -4.00 5.11 -1.15
N ASP A 24 -3.27 4.22 -0.50
CA ASP A 24 -3.86 3.30 0.47
C ASP A 24 -4.29 4.11 1.70
N SER A 25 -5.60 4.22 1.91
CA SER A 25 -6.19 4.86 3.10
C SER A 25 -6.36 3.89 4.26
N ARG A 26 -6.13 2.59 4.02
CA ARG A 26 -6.21 1.57 5.04
C ARG A 26 -4.85 1.48 5.72
N ASP A 27 -4.83 1.52 7.04
CA ASP A 27 -3.64 1.18 7.81
C ASP A 27 -3.39 -0.34 7.65
N SER A 28 -2.75 -0.70 6.54
CA SER A 28 -2.60 -2.08 6.07
C SER A 28 -1.44 -2.81 6.75
N ALA A 29 -0.81 -2.18 7.73
CA ALA A 29 0.13 -2.81 8.63
C ALA A 29 -0.25 -2.51 10.08
N ASP A 30 -1.15 -3.33 10.66
CA ASP A 30 -1.24 -3.57 12.11
C ASP A 30 0.06 -4.24 12.64
N TRP A 31 1.21 -3.77 12.17
CA TRP A 31 2.50 -4.24 12.62
C TRP A 31 2.63 -3.82 14.08
N LYS A 32 2.46 -4.79 14.98
CA LYS A 32 2.82 -4.63 16.38
C LYS A 32 4.22 -5.20 16.53
N PRO A 33 5.19 -4.43 17.06
CA PRO A 33 6.48 -4.97 17.47
C PRO A 33 6.21 -6.25 18.30
N SER A 34 6.78 -7.37 17.86
CA SER A 34 6.74 -8.60 18.64
C SER A 34 7.98 -8.58 19.53
N ASP A 35 7.76 -8.56 20.84
CA ASP A 35 8.84 -8.68 21.82
C ASP A 35 9.26 -10.15 21.87
N ASP A 36 10.48 -10.48 21.43
CA ASP A 36 11.00 -11.84 21.31
C ASP A 36 10.07 -12.83 20.57
N GLY A 37 9.44 -12.39 19.47
CA GLY A 37 8.55 -13.24 18.68
C GLY A 37 7.19 -13.52 19.35
N ARG A 38 6.86 -12.85 20.46
CA ARG A 38 5.54 -12.91 21.08
C ARG A 38 4.69 -11.71 20.69
N ARG A 39 3.50 -11.98 20.17
CA ARG A 39 2.49 -10.96 19.85
C ARG A 39 2.08 -10.24 21.14
N TRP A 40 2.23 -8.91 21.17
CA TRP A 40 1.86 -8.09 22.33
C TRP A 40 0.36 -8.20 22.60
N ARG A 41 -0.03 -8.94 23.65
CA ARG A 41 -1.43 -9.04 24.10
C ARG A 41 -1.74 -7.85 24.99
N SER A 42 -2.36 -6.82 24.42
CA SER A 42 -3.08 -5.81 25.19
C SER A 42 -4.12 -6.55 26.04
N ARG A 43 -3.92 -6.64 27.35
CA ARG A 43 -4.98 -7.11 28.24
C ARG A 43 -6.04 -6.01 28.29
N PRO A 44 -7.32 -6.29 27.99
CA PRO A 44 -8.39 -5.40 28.43
C PRO A 44 -8.46 -5.50 29.97
N CYS A 45 -8.49 -4.33 30.61
CA CYS A 45 -8.67 -4.19 32.06
C CYS A 45 -10.05 -4.67 32.51
#